data_AF-A0A2V0P7U8-F1
#
_entry.id   AF-A0A2V0P7U8-F1
#
_cell.length_a   1.000
_cell.length_b   1.000
_cell.length_c   1.000
_cell.angle_alpha   90.00
_cell.angle_beta   90.00
_cell.angle_gamma   90.00
#
_symmetry.space_group_name_H-M   'P 1'
#
loop_
_entity.id
_entity.type
_entity.pdbx_description
1 polymer ?
#
loop_
_entity_poly.entity_id
_entity_poly.type
_entity_poly.pdbx_seq_one_letter_code
_entity_poly.pdbx_strand_id
1 'polypeptide(L)'
;MLTAAEPPTDGGSGSGGESGGGLMAAAAGALMSVTKAREGKAAFLEAGGPAAVVALLRSAAAARAAPAGLQGLAAGAAGPHTLAFLLHTVANAAELPAARAALAEAGAAAAVRGFEGAAEAGVAAAARDALRLLGFCHWPQ
;
A
#
# COMPACT_ATOMS: atom_id res chain seq x y z
N MET A 1 19.52 -33.98 -53.30
CA MET A 1 18.76 -34.27 -52.07
C MET A 1 18.90 -33.06 -51.16
N LEU A 2 17.88 -32.21 -51.11
CA LEU A 2 17.87 -30.95 -50.36
C LEU A 2 17.00 -31.17 -49.10
N THR A 3 17.60 -30.99 -47.93
CA THR A 3 16.95 -31.04 -46.62
C THR A 3 15.93 -29.91 -46.49
N ALA A 4 14.68 -30.26 -46.20
CA ALA A 4 13.64 -29.30 -45.81
C ALA A 4 13.82 -28.95 -44.32
N ALA A 5 13.95 -27.66 -44.03
CA ALA A 5 13.96 -27.12 -42.67
C ALA A 5 12.52 -26.93 -42.17
N GLU A 6 12.23 -27.42 -40.97
CA GLU A 6 10.96 -27.20 -40.28
C GLU A 6 10.84 -25.74 -39.78
N PRO A 7 9.65 -25.11 -39.82
CA PRO A 7 9.44 -23.79 -39.27
C PRO A 7 9.31 -23.80 -37.74
N PRO A 8 9.77 -22.75 -37.03
CA PRO A 8 9.58 -22.65 -35.59
C PRO A 8 8.10 -22.41 -35.24
N THR A 9 7.67 -23.07 -34.18
CA THR A 9 6.37 -22.91 -33.53
C THR A 9 6.36 -21.60 -32.75
N ASP A 10 5.61 -20.61 -33.22
CA ASP A 10 5.23 -19.44 -32.41
C ASP A 10 4.23 -19.90 -31.33
N GLY A 11 4.79 -20.46 -30.27
CA GLY A 11 4.11 -20.70 -29.01
C GLY A 11 3.78 -19.36 -28.35
N GLY A 12 2.54 -18.91 -28.53
CA GLY A 12 1.99 -17.80 -27.78
C GLY A 12 2.20 -18.00 -26.27
N SER A 13 2.74 -16.99 -25.61
CA SER A 13 2.59 -16.81 -24.17
C SER A 13 1.89 -15.49 -23.96
N GLY A 14 0.57 -15.55 -23.80
CA GLY A 14 -0.24 -14.40 -23.42
C GLY A 14 0.23 -13.86 -22.08
N SER A 15 0.67 -12.61 -22.06
CA SER A 15 0.89 -11.82 -20.85
C SER A 15 -0.45 -11.38 -20.26
N GLY A 16 -1.22 -12.35 -19.76
CA GLY A 16 -2.56 -12.14 -19.21
C GLY A 16 -2.61 -11.92 -17.69
N GLY A 17 -1.54 -11.43 -17.05
CA GLY A 17 -1.44 -11.43 -15.57
C GLY A 17 -1.02 -10.13 -14.87
N GLU A 18 -0.54 -9.10 -15.57
CA GLU A 18 0.20 -7.99 -14.93
C GLU A 18 -0.63 -6.71 -14.68
N SER A 19 -1.86 -6.62 -15.20
CA SER A 19 -2.56 -5.34 -15.30
C SER A 19 -3.14 -4.81 -13.98
N GLY A 20 -3.46 -5.68 -13.01
CA GLY A 20 -4.14 -5.30 -11.77
C GLY A 20 -3.20 -4.78 -10.67
N GLY A 21 -2.02 -5.40 -10.51
CA GLY A 21 -1.04 -5.03 -9.48
C GLY A 21 -0.33 -3.72 -9.79
N GLY A 22 0.00 -3.48 -11.07
CA GLY A 22 0.65 -2.25 -11.52
C GLY A 22 -0.24 -1.01 -11.33
N LEU A 23 -1.55 -1.14 -11.56
CA LEU A 23 -2.50 -0.03 -11.40
C LEU A 23 -2.59 0.43 -9.93
N MET A 24 -2.68 -0.51 -8.98
CA MET A 24 -2.78 -0.18 -7.57
C MET A 24 -1.51 0.48 -7.03
N ALA A 25 -0.33 -0.01 -7.45
CA ALA A 25 0.94 0.60 -7.11
C ALA A 25 1.05 2.04 -7.67
N ALA A 26 0.64 2.25 -8.92
CA ALA A 26 0.62 3.56 -9.55
C ALA A 26 -0.34 4.53 -8.86
N ALA A 27 -1.56 4.07 -8.53
CA ALA A 27 -2.54 4.87 -7.80
C ALA A 27 -2.03 5.26 -6.40
N ALA A 28 -1.44 4.31 -5.66
CA ALA A 28 -0.84 4.60 -4.35
C ALA A 28 0.33 5.59 -4.47
N GLY A 29 1.19 5.45 -5.49
CA GLY A 29 2.28 6.39 -5.77
C GLY A 29 1.79 7.79 -6.14
N ALA A 30 0.71 7.89 -6.92
CA ALA A 30 0.07 9.16 -7.26
C ALA A 30 -0.53 9.84 -6.02
N LEU A 31 -1.26 9.10 -5.17
CA LEU A 31 -1.79 9.60 -3.90
C LEU A 31 -0.68 10.10 -2.97
N MET A 32 0.39 9.32 -2.84
CA MET A 32 1.57 9.71 -2.08
C MET A 32 2.18 11.01 -2.60
N SER A 33 2.22 11.19 -3.93
CA SER A 33 2.78 12.39 -4.56
C SER A 33 1.87 13.62 -4.38
N VAL A 34 0.57 13.46 -4.58
CA VAL A 34 -0.44 14.54 -4.41
C VAL A 34 -0.46 15.02 -2.97
N THR A 35 -0.42 14.11 -2.01
CA THR A 35 -0.46 14.44 -0.57
C THR A 35 0.82 15.11 -0.08
N LYS A 36 1.89 15.28 -0.88
CA LYS A 36 3.02 16.14 -0.49
C LYS A 36 2.62 17.60 -0.39
N ALA A 37 1.74 18.06 -1.27
CA ALA A 37 1.23 19.43 -1.28
C ALA A 37 0.12 19.63 -0.24
N ARG A 38 0.00 20.85 0.29
CA ARG A 38 -1.02 21.17 1.31
C ARG A 38 -2.43 21.04 0.74
N GLU A 39 -2.64 21.52 -0.48
CA GLU A 39 -3.90 21.45 -1.22
C GLU A 39 -4.29 20.00 -1.48
N GLY A 40 -3.31 19.15 -1.82
CA GLY A 40 -3.52 17.72 -2.02
C GLY A 40 -3.95 17.00 -0.73
N LYS A 41 -3.41 17.38 0.44
CA LYS A 41 -3.86 16.86 1.74
C LYS A 41 -5.31 17.25 2.06
N ALA A 42 -5.69 18.49 1.73
CA ALA A 42 -7.05 18.97 1.93
C ALA A 42 -8.04 18.23 1.02
N ALA A 43 -7.74 18.11 -0.29
CA ALA A 43 -8.55 17.36 -1.23
C ALA A 43 -8.66 15.87 -0.84
N PHE A 44 -7.57 15.27 -0.36
CA PHE A 44 -7.58 13.91 0.15
C PHE A 44 -8.53 13.75 1.35
N LEU A 45 -8.51 14.70 2.29
CA LEU A 45 -9.41 14.70 3.44
C LEU A 45 -10.87 14.83 3.02
N GLU A 46 -11.20 15.81 2.17
CA GLU A 46 -12.55 16.08 1.68
C GLU A 46 -13.13 14.88 0.92
N ALA A 47 -12.30 14.17 0.16
CA ALA A 47 -12.68 12.96 -0.56
C ALA A 47 -12.88 11.71 0.34
N GLY A 48 -12.75 11.84 1.67
CA GLY A 48 -12.82 10.69 2.59
C GLY A 48 -11.59 9.78 2.55
N GLY A 49 -10.47 10.29 2.03
CA GLY A 49 -9.21 9.58 1.88
C GLY A 49 -8.70 8.90 3.16
N PRO A 50 -8.75 9.52 4.35
CA PRO A 50 -8.32 8.90 5.61
C PRO A 50 -9.00 7.56 5.89
N ALA A 51 -10.33 7.48 5.74
CA ALA A 51 -11.06 6.23 5.97
C ALA A 51 -10.69 5.17 4.92
N ALA A 52 -10.56 5.57 3.65
CA ALA A 52 -10.20 4.67 2.56
C ALA A 52 -8.79 4.08 2.72
N VAL A 53 -7.77 4.91 3.00
CA VAL A 53 -6.39 4.44 3.16
C VAL A 53 -6.25 3.51 4.36
N VAL A 54 -6.96 3.80 5.46
CA VAL A 54 -6.93 2.94 6.66
C VAL A 54 -7.62 1.61 6.40
N ALA A 55 -8.73 1.59 5.66
CA ALA A 55 -9.38 0.34 5.26
C ALA A 55 -8.46 -0.53 4.40
N LEU A 56 -7.73 0.07 3.45
CA LEU A 56 -6.74 -0.63 2.62
C LEU A 56 -5.61 -1.22 3.48
N LEU A 57 -5.03 -0.43 4.39
CA LEU A 57 -3.97 -0.89 5.27
C LEU A 57 -4.44 -2.00 6.21
N ARG A 58 -5.68 -1.91 6.73
CA ARG A 58 -6.27 -2.95 7.57
C ARG A 58 -6.46 -4.26 6.82
N SER A 59 -6.98 -4.19 5.58
CA SER A 59 -7.14 -5.35 4.71
C SER A 59 -5.79 -6.00 4.42
N ALA A 60 -4.77 -5.20 4.09
CA ALA A 60 -3.43 -5.70 3.85
C ALA A 60 -2.78 -6.30 5.10
N ALA A 61 -2.96 -5.70 6.29
CA ALA A 61 -2.46 -6.27 7.54
C ALA A 61 -3.13 -7.62 7.85
N ALA A 62 -4.44 -7.73 7.65
CA ALA A 62 -5.19 -8.97 7.83
C ALA A 62 -4.71 -10.07 6.86
N ALA A 63 -4.47 -9.72 5.59
CA ALA A 63 -3.92 -10.64 4.61
C ALA A 63 -2.54 -11.18 5.01
N ARG A 64 -1.69 -10.34 5.61
CA ARG A 64 -0.36 -10.73 6.09
C ARG A 64 -0.40 -11.58 7.36
N ALA A 65 -1.36 -11.32 8.25
CA ALA A 65 -1.55 -12.10 9.47
C ALA A 65 -2.25 -13.45 9.22
N ALA A 66 -2.79 -13.67 8.02
CA ALA A 66 -3.44 -14.92 7.67
C ALA A 66 -2.46 -16.10 7.73
N PRO A 67 -2.90 -17.30 8.16
CA PRO A 67 -2.09 -18.52 8.10
C PRO A 67 -1.54 -18.76 6.70
N ALA A 68 -0.34 -19.33 6.58
CA ALA A 68 0.36 -19.52 5.30
C ALA A 68 -0.50 -20.22 4.22
N GLY A 69 -1.41 -21.12 4.61
CA GLY A 69 -2.34 -21.79 3.68
C GLY A 69 -3.49 -20.92 3.15
N LEU A 70 -3.73 -19.75 3.74
CA LEU A 70 -4.77 -18.78 3.35
C LEU A 70 -4.19 -17.50 2.73
N GLN A 71 -2.88 -17.28 2.81
CA GLN A 71 -2.21 -16.11 2.23
C GLN A 71 -2.36 -16.05 0.70
N GLY A 72 -2.38 -17.20 0.02
CA GLY A 72 -2.65 -17.28 -1.42
C GLY A 72 -4.12 -17.05 -1.81
N LEU A 73 -5.07 -17.27 -0.87
CA LEU A 73 -6.49 -16.97 -1.05
C LEU A 73 -6.81 -15.51 -0.71
N ALA A 74 -5.93 -14.82 0.02
CA ALA A 74 -5.93 -13.37 0.14
C ALA A 74 -5.43 -12.75 -1.18
N ALA A 75 -6.23 -12.93 -2.24
CA ALA A 75 -6.04 -12.25 -3.51
C ALA A 75 -5.98 -10.74 -3.23
N GLY A 76 -4.82 -10.13 -3.46
CA GLY A 76 -4.64 -8.68 -3.28
C GLY A 76 -3.76 -8.25 -2.10
N ALA A 77 -2.87 -9.12 -1.59
CA ALA A 77 -1.76 -8.65 -0.76
C ALA A 77 -1.00 -7.56 -1.55
N ALA A 78 -1.22 -6.30 -1.16
CA ALA A 78 -0.55 -5.17 -1.77
C ALA A 78 0.95 -5.41 -1.69
N GLY A 79 1.63 -5.32 -2.84
CA GLY A 79 3.07 -5.48 -2.89
C GLY A 79 3.78 -4.45 -2.00
N PRO A 80 5.04 -4.68 -1.64
CA PRO A 80 5.76 -3.85 -0.68
C PRO A 80 5.84 -2.37 -1.09
N HIS A 81 5.93 -2.08 -2.39
CA HIS A 81 5.91 -0.70 -2.89
C HIS A 81 4.55 -0.02 -2.68
N THR A 82 3.44 -0.71 -2.99
CA THR A 82 2.10 -0.20 -2.74
C THR A 82 1.91 0.09 -1.25
N LEU A 83 2.33 -0.83 -0.37
CA LEU A 83 2.26 -0.63 1.07
C LEU A 83 3.07 0.59 1.52
N ALA A 84 4.31 0.72 1.07
CA ALA A 84 5.14 1.88 1.39
C ALA A 84 4.48 3.19 0.94
N PHE A 85 3.90 3.24 -0.26
CA PHE A 85 3.19 4.43 -0.74
C PHE A 85 1.94 4.76 0.08
N LEU A 86 1.14 3.78 0.47
CA LEU A 86 -0.01 4.00 1.34
C LEU A 86 0.42 4.53 2.72
N LEU A 87 1.48 3.97 3.30
CA LEU A 87 2.04 4.43 4.58
C LEU A 87 2.60 5.86 4.49
N HIS A 88 3.30 6.19 3.41
CA HIS A 88 3.74 7.57 3.15
C HIS A 88 2.57 8.53 2.93
N THR A 89 1.47 8.08 2.32
CA THR A 89 0.25 8.88 2.17
C THR A 89 -0.34 9.22 3.54
N VAL A 90 -0.39 8.25 4.46
CA VAL A 90 -0.81 8.49 5.85
C VAL A 90 0.11 9.49 6.55
N ALA A 91 1.43 9.30 6.44
CA ALA A 91 2.43 10.21 7.00
C ALA A 91 2.22 11.66 6.49
N ASN A 92 2.16 11.84 5.17
CA ASN A 92 1.95 13.14 4.54
C ASN A 92 0.64 13.80 4.99
N ALA A 93 -0.47 13.05 5.01
CA ALA A 93 -1.77 13.56 5.42
C ALA A 93 -1.79 13.95 6.91
N ALA A 94 -1.12 13.19 7.78
CA ALA A 94 -1.03 13.47 9.20
C ALA A 94 -0.31 14.80 9.52
N GLU A 95 0.42 15.41 8.57
CA GLU A 95 0.97 16.76 8.77
C GLU A 95 -0.12 17.84 8.89
N LEU A 96 -1.30 17.61 8.30
CA LEU A 96 -2.46 18.51 8.45
C LEU A 96 -3.27 18.10 9.68
N PRO A 97 -3.51 18.99 10.68
CA PRO A 97 -4.20 18.62 11.92
C PRO A 97 -5.59 17.99 11.73
N ALA A 98 -6.39 18.53 10.80
CA ALA A 98 -7.72 18.00 10.51
C ALA A 98 -7.68 16.58 9.93
N ALA A 99 -6.74 16.32 9.01
CA ALA A 99 -6.55 14.99 8.44
C ALA A 99 -5.96 14.01 9.46
N ARG A 100 -5.08 14.48 10.36
CA ARG A 100 -4.58 13.68 11.49
C ARG A 100 -5.71 13.22 12.40
N ALA A 101 -6.64 14.11 12.74
CA ALA A 101 -7.82 13.75 13.55
C ALA A 101 -8.68 12.70 12.84
N ALA A 102 -8.99 12.90 11.56
CA ALA A 102 -9.74 11.92 10.77
C ALA A 102 -9.04 10.55 10.65
N LEU A 103 -7.72 10.54 10.50
CA LEU A 103 -6.92 9.30 10.52
C LEU A 103 -6.98 8.61 11.88
N ALA A 104 -6.93 9.37 12.98
CA ALA A 104 -7.07 8.81 14.32
C ALA A 104 -8.46 8.19 14.54
N GLU A 105 -9.53 8.89 14.14
CA GLU A 105 -10.91 8.40 14.19
C GLU A 105 -11.11 7.13 13.34
N ALA A 106 -10.46 7.04 12.18
CA ALA A 106 -10.48 5.85 11.34
C ALA A 106 -9.69 4.66 11.93
N GLY A 107 -8.93 4.87 13.00
CA GLY A 107 -8.09 3.85 13.63
C GLY A 107 -6.76 3.61 12.90
N ALA A 108 -6.18 4.65 12.29
CA ALA A 108 -4.94 4.54 11.50
C ALA A 108 -3.78 3.93 12.29
N ALA A 109 -3.63 4.27 13.57
CA ALA A 109 -2.53 3.76 14.40
C ALA A 109 -2.54 2.22 14.48
N ALA A 110 -3.71 1.62 14.73
CA ALA A 110 -3.85 0.16 14.80
C ALA A 110 -3.56 -0.49 13.44
N ALA A 111 -4.02 0.11 12.34
CA ALA A 111 -3.75 -0.39 10.99
C ALA A 111 -2.26 -0.32 10.63
N VAL A 112 -1.57 0.76 10.97
CA VAL A 112 -0.15 0.96 10.66
C VAL A 112 0.77 0.04 11.48
N ARG A 113 0.42 -0.25 12.74
CA ARG A 113 1.21 -1.17 13.60
C ARG A 113 1.43 -2.55 12.99
N GLY A 114 0.48 -3.05 12.20
CA GLY A 114 0.61 -4.31 11.46
C GLY A 114 1.80 -4.36 10.49
N PHE A 115 2.48 -3.23 10.26
CA PHE A 115 3.59 -3.08 9.33
C PHE A 115 4.93 -2.72 10.00
N GLU A 116 4.99 -2.45 11.32
CA GLU A 116 6.25 -2.06 11.99
C GLU A 116 7.31 -3.16 11.96
N GLY A 117 6.89 -4.42 12.07
CA GLY A 117 7.74 -5.62 11.99
C GLY A 117 7.82 -6.23 10.60
N ALA A 118 7.46 -5.49 9.55
CA ALA A 118 7.53 -5.98 8.17
C ALA A 118 8.97 -6.37 7.79
N ALA A 119 9.15 -7.53 7.14
CA ALA A 119 10.45 -7.97 6.64
C ALA A 119 11.04 -7.00 5.59
N GLU A 120 10.16 -6.29 4.88
CA GLU A 120 10.54 -5.30 3.88
C GLU A 120 10.90 -3.99 4.58
N ALA A 121 12.21 -3.70 4.65
CA ALA A 121 12.76 -2.56 5.40
C ALA A 121 12.09 -1.21 5.05
N GLY A 122 11.75 -1.00 3.77
CA GLY A 122 11.04 0.21 3.33
C GLY A 122 9.63 0.33 3.88
N VAL A 123 8.90 -0.79 4.02
CA VAL A 123 7.56 -0.83 4.61
C VAL A 123 7.63 -0.58 6.12
N ALA A 124 8.57 -1.24 6.81
CA ALA A 124 8.78 -1.05 8.24
C ALA A 124 9.19 0.40 8.58
N ALA A 125 10.07 1.01 7.77
CA ALA A 125 10.46 2.40 7.95
C ALA A 125 9.27 3.37 7.73
N ALA A 126 8.53 3.19 6.65
CA ALA A 126 7.36 4.02 6.36
C ALA A 126 6.28 3.91 7.45
N ALA A 127 6.09 2.70 8.03
CA ALA A 127 5.15 2.49 9.13
C ALA A 127 5.56 3.26 10.39
N ARG A 128 6.85 3.21 10.76
CA ARG A 128 7.39 3.96 11.90
C ARG A 128 7.25 5.47 11.71
N ASP A 129 7.53 5.97 10.51
CA ASP A 129 7.36 7.39 10.18
C ASP A 129 5.89 7.84 10.27
N ALA A 130 4.97 7.03 9.74
CA ALA A 130 3.54 7.31 9.85
C ALA A 130 3.06 7.34 11.30
N LEU A 131 3.48 6.39 12.14
CA LEU A 131 3.13 6.38 13.57
C LEU A 131 3.67 7.60 14.30
N ARG A 132 4.91 8.01 14.00
CA ARG A 132 5.51 9.23 14.55
C ARG A 132 4.67 10.46 14.24
N LEU A 133 4.23 10.62 12.99
CA LEU A 133 3.43 11.78 12.55
C LEU A 133 1.98 11.74 13.07
N LEU A 134 1.45 10.55 13.33
CA LEU A 134 0.18 10.36 14.05
C LEU A 134 0.29 10.67 15.55
N GLY A 135 1.50 10.88 16.09
CA GLY A 135 1.73 11.18 17.51
C GLY A 135 2.01 9.96 18.38
N PHE A 136 2.27 8.79 17.80
CA PHE A 136 2.54 7.54 18.51
C PHE A 136 4.04 7.24 18.67
N CYS A 137 4.85 8.29 18.84
CA CYS A 137 6.32 8.21 18.92
C CYS A 137 6.86 7.32 20.06
N HIS A 138 6.03 6.98 21.06
CA HIS A 138 6.46 6.38 22.34
C HIS A 138 5.48 5.33 22.91
N TRP A 139 4.63 4.73 22.08
CA TRP A 139 3.65 3.79 22.61
C TRP A 139 4.34 2.51 23.14
N PRO A 140 4.00 2.02 24.35
CA PRO A 140 4.63 0.82 24.91
C PRO A 140 4.36 -0.40 24.01
N GLN A 141 5.42 -1.15 23.74
CA GLN A 141 5.35 -2.44 23.04
C GLN A 141 4.75 -3.51 23.95
#